data_AF-A0A372MFX5-F1
#
_entry.id   AF-A0A372MFX5-F1
#
_cell.length_a   1.000
_cell.length_b   1.000
_cell.length_c   1.000
_cell.angle_alpha   90.00
_cell.angle_beta   90.00
_cell.angle_gamma   90.00
#
_symmetry.space_group_name_H-M   'P 1'
#
loop_
_entity.id
_entity.type
_entity.pdbx_description
1 polymer ?
#
loop_
_entity_poly.entity_id
_entity_poly.type
_entity_poly.pdbx_seq_one_letter_code
_entity_poly.pdbx_strand_id
1 'polypeptide(L)'
;MSTGLYYAPCIFAEEKELLALLKVVAEYKRLFAVHMRCEGSDSIASFQEVLSLAERTGVRLEISHLKVIGKKNQHLVDEALSLIDQAHERGLDVQFDQYPYCYGSTSLFSLLPPSYLRLPRE
;
A
#
# COMPACT_ATOMS: atom_id res chain seq x y z
N MET A 1 -2.71 12.41 4.20
CA MET A 1 -1.49 12.23 3.36
C MET A 1 -1.76 11.06 2.44
N SER A 2 -1.30 11.09 1.21
CA SER A 2 -1.35 9.92 0.33
C SER A 2 0.05 9.55 -0.17
N THR A 3 0.27 8.28 -0.47
CA THR A 3 1.48 7.79 -1.13
C THR A 3 1.14 6.80 -2.23
N GLY A 4 1.98 6.77 -3.27
CA GLY A 4 1.92 5.77 -4.32
C GLY A 4 3.19 4.93 -4.33
N LEU A 5 3.30 3.99 -3.39
CA LEU A 5 4.49 3.14 -3.22
C LEU A 5 4.78 2.26 -4.45
N TYR A 6 3.78 2.05 -5.30
CA TYR A 6 3.94 1.38 -6.59
C TYR A 6 4.77 2.19 -7.61
N TYR A 7 4.86 3.52 -7.46
CA TYR A 7 5.47 4.41 -8.45
C TYR A 7 6.78 5.01 -7.97
N ALA A 8 7.68 5.32 -8.90
CA ALA A 8 8.82 6.18 -8.59
C ALA A 8 8.34 7.62 -8.31
N PRO A 9 8.99 8.33 -7.35
CA PRO A 9 10.13 7.90 -6.54
C PRO A 9 9.76 7.07 -5.29
N CYS A 10 8.48 7.01 -4.92
CA CYS A 10 8.01 6.40 -3.66
C CYS A 10 8.29 4.89 -3.55
N ILE A 11 8.47 4.17 -4.65
CA ILE A 11 8.87 2.76 -4.65
C ILE A 11 10.21 2.50 -3.96
N PHE A 12 11.03 3.55 -3.77
CA PHE A 12 12.29 3.48 -3.05
C PHE A 12 12.19 3.95 -1.59
N ALA A 13 11.02 4.42 -1.14
CA ALA A 13 10.82 4.86 0.23
C ALA A 13 11.03 3.69 1.19
N GLU A 14 11.94 3.88 2.14
CA GLU A 14 12.25 2.92 3.18
C GLU A 14 11.23 3.00 4.31
N GLU A 15 11.06 1.91 5.04
CA GLU A 15 10.12 1.85 6.17
C GLU A 15 10.35 2.98 7.20
N LYS A 16 11.62 3.31 7.49
CA LYS A 16 11.98 4.37 8.44
C LYS A 16 11.46 5.76 8.02
N GLU A 17 11.43 6.04 6.72
CA GLU A 17 10.92 7.29 6.16
C GLU A 17 9.41 7.35 6.33
N LEU A 18 8.72 6.27 5.96
CA LEU A 18 7.28 6.13 6.10
C LEU A 18 6.86 6.25 7.57
N LEU A 19 7.52 5.55 8.50
CA LEU A 19 7.23 5.64 9.93
C LEU A 19 7.40 7.07 10.46
N ALA A 20 8.43 7.79 10.03
CA ALA A 20 8.66 9.17 10.47
C ALA A 20 7.52 10.09 10.01
N LEU A 21 7.10 9.98 8.75
CA LEU A 21 5.99 10.77 8.19
C LEU A 21 4.65 10.40 8.84
N LEU A 22 4.36 9.10 8.97
CA LEU A 22 3.08 8.61 9.46
C LEU A 22 2.85 8.90 10.94
N LYS A 23 3.90 8.98 11.75
CA LYS A 23 3.81 9.49 13.14
C LYS A 23 3.26 10.93 13.18
N VAL A 24 3.72 11.80 12.28
CA VAL A 24 3.19 13.17 12.16
C VAL A 24 1.72 13.12 11.70
N VAL A 25 1.39 12.32 10.69
CA VAL A 25 0.00 12.19 10.23
C VAL A 25 -0.94 11.74 11.35
N ALA A 26 -0.49 10.78 12.17
CA ALA A 26 -1.23 10.27 13.32
C ALA A 26 -1.39 11.32 14.43
N GLU A 27 -0.35 12.11 14.73
CA GLU A 27 -0.41 13.22 15.70
C GLU A 27 -1.54 14.21 15.36
N TYR A 28 -1.69 14.55 14.08
CA TYR A 28 -2.75 15.41 13.58
C TYR A 28 -4.09 14.69 13.36
N LYS A 29 -4.20 13.41 13.73
CA LYS A 29 -5.38 12.55 13.56
C LYS A 29 -5.90 12.52 12.12
N ARG A 30 -5.00 12.59 11.14
CA ARG A 30 -5.34 12.59 9.71
C ARG A 30 -5.25 11.19 9.12
N LEU A 31 -5.85 11.04 7.94
CA LEU A 31 -5.87 9.80 7.17
C LEU A 31 -4.57 9.61 6.38
N PHE A 32 -4.09 8.38 6.30
CA PHE A 32 -3.08 7.92 5.37
C PHE A 32 -3.71 7.03 4.30
N ALA A 33 -3.77 7.51 3.06
CA ALA A 33 -4.21 6.75 1.89
C ALA A 33 -3.01 6.19 1.13
N VAL A 34 -3.07 4.93 0.68
CA VAL A 34 -1.92 4.29 0.04
C VAL A 34 -2.30 3.41 -1.16
N HIS A 35 -1.67 3.72 -2.31
CA HIS A 35 -1.47 2.71 -3.34
C HIS A 35 -0.24 1.89 -2.95
N MET A 36 -0.48 0.66 -2.52
CA MET A 36 0.52 -0.28 -2.01
C MET A 36 1.66 -0.55 -3.00
N ARG A 37 2.80 -1.01 -2.45
CA ARG A 37 4.04 -1.21 -3.21
C ARG A 37 3.95 -2.29 -4.29
N CYS A 38 3.20 -3.36 -4.02
CA CYS A 38 2.92 -4.42 -4.99
C CYS A 38 1.47 -4.87 -4.83
N GLU A 39 0.80 -5.03 -5.97
CA GLU A 39 -0.57 -5.58 -6.05
C GLU A 39 -0.57 -6.93 -6.78
N GLY A 40 0.61 -7.44 -7.15
CA GLY A 40 0.80 -8.66 -7.94
C GLY A 40 1.20 -9.85 -7.07
N SER A 41 2.34 -10.47 -7.38
CA SER A 41 2.78 -11.70 -6.71
C SER A 41 3.24 -11.51 -5.27
N ASP A 42 3.67 -10.30 -4.90
CA ASP A 42 4.07 -9.95 -3.53
C ASP A 42 3.01 -9.07 -2.85
N SER A 43 1.72 -9.23 -3.23
CA SER A 43 0.64 -8.43 -2.67
C SER A 43 0.50 -8.63 -1.16
N ILE A 44 0.58 -9.86 -0.68
CA ILE A 44 0.49 -10.18 0.76
C ILE A 44 1.57 -9.47 1.58
N ALA A 45 2.81 -9.47 1.09
CA ALA A 45 3.89 -8.72 1.75
C ALA A 45 3.62 -7.22 1.77
N SER A 46 2.96 -6.68 0.74
CA SER A 46 2.57 -5.26 0.69
C SER A 46 1.42 -4.93 1.64
N PHE A 47 0.44 -5.83 1.80
CA PHE A 47 -0.58 -5.69 2.85
C PHE A 47 0.06 -5.69 4.24
N GLN A 48 0.97 -6.64 4.51
CA GLN A 48 1.69 -6.71 5.78
C GLN A 48 2.52 -5.43 6.04
N GLU A 49 3.16 -4.87 5.01
CA GLU A 49 3.90 -3.59 5.12
C GLU A 49 2.96 -2.46 5.60
N VAL A 50 1.86 -2.21 4.90
CA VAL A 50 0.98 -1.07 5.23
C VAL A 50 0.24 -1.25 6.55
N LEU A 51 -0.16 -2.49 6.89
CA LEU A 51 -0.78 -2.81 8.17
C LEU A 51 0.22 -2.66 9.33
N SER A 52 1.47 -3.10 9.15
CA SER A 52 2.52 -2.90 10.17
C SER A 52 2.82 -1.42 10.38
N LEU A 53 2.86 -0.62 9.31
CA LEU A 53 2.99 0.84 9.43
C LEU A 53 1.83 1.44 10.26
N ALA A 54 0.59 1.07 9.95
CA ALA A 54 -0.59 1.52 10.69
C ALA A 54 -0.54 1.13 12.17
N GLU A 55 -0.18 -0.11 12.48
CA GLU A 55 -0.02 -0.62 13.85
C GLU A 55 1.05 0.16 14.62
N ARG A 56 2.21 0.39 14.00
CA ARG A 56 3.37 1.02 14.65
C ARG A 56 3.25 2.52 14.82
N THR A 57 2.42 3.20 14.02
CA THR A 57 2.24 4.66 14.12
C THR A 57 0.88 5.08 14.65
N GLY A 58 -0.10 4.17 14.71
CA GLY A 58 -1.49 4.48 15.08
C GLY A 58 -2.20 5.37 14.07
N VAL A 59 -1.75 5.39 12.80
CA VAL A 59 -2.38 6.20 11.76
C VAL A 59 -3.64 5.50 11.25
N ARG A 60 -4.67 6.29 10.92
CA ARG A 60 -5.84 5.77 10.19
C ARG A 60 -5.43 5.45 8.75
N LEU A 61 -5.69 4.24 8.30
CA LEU A 61 -5.22 3.73 7.01
C LEU A 61 -6.39 3.60 6.03
N GLU A 62 -6.17 4.02 4.80
CA GLU A 62 -7.02 3.74 3.64
C GLU A 62 -6.16 3.05 2.58
N ILE A 63 -6.52 1.83 2.20
CA ILE A 63 -5.88 1.08 1.10
C ILE A 63 -6.64 1.41 -0.18
N SER A 64 -6.03 2.26 -1.00
CA SER A 64 -6.66 2.73 -2.22
C SER A 64 -6.87 1.58 -3.19
N HIS A 65 -8.04 1.56 -3.83
CA HIS A 65 -8.45 0.67 -4.92
C HIS A 65 -7.95 -0.78 -4.77
N LEU A 66 -8.31 -1.40 -3.65
CA LEU A 66 -7.86 -2.74 -3.26
C LEU A 66 -8.07 -3.74 -4.40
N LYS A 67 -6.99 -4.40 -4.80
CA LYS A 67 -7.02 -5.44 -5.84
C LYS A 67 -5.82 -6.38 -5.72
N VAL A 68 -5.96 -7.57 -6.30
CA VAL A 68 -4.83 -8.45 -6.60
C VAL A 68 -4.77 -8.67 -8.11
N ILE A 69 -3.64 -8.32 -8.71
CA ILE A 69 -3.43 -8.28 -10.16
C ILE A 69 -2.83 -9.60 -10.65
N GLY A 70 -3.41 -10.12 -11.73
CA GLY A 70 -2.91 -11.28 -12.47
C GLY A 70 -3.59 -12.59 -12.07
N LYS A 71 -3.97 -13.39 -13.07
CA LYS A 71 -4.72 -14.65 -12.89
C LYS A 71 -4.06 -15.60 -11.89
N LYS A 72 -2.73 -15.69 -11.93
CA LYS A 72 -1.96 -16.54 -11.00
C LYS A 72 -2.08 -16.15 -9.53
N ASN A 73 -2.44 -14.90 -9.23
CA ASN A 73 -2.47 -14.35 -7.87
C ASN A 73 -3.91 -14.25 -7.31
N GLN A 74 -4.95 -14.59 -8.08
CA GLN A 74 -6.35 -14.42 -7.65
C GLN A 74 -6.70 -15.14 -6.33
N HIS A 75 -6.01 -16.24 -6.05
CA HIS A 75 -6.16 -17.00 -4.80
C HIS A 75 -5.72 -16.22 -3.55
N LEU A 76 -4.94 -15.14 -3.70
CA LEU A 76 -4.45 -14.32 -2.57
C LEU A 76 -5.50 -13.32 -2.06
N VAL A 77 -6.64 -13.16 -2.75
CA VAL A 77 -7.67 -12.19 -2.34
C VAL A 77 -8.26 -12.54 -0.96
N ASP A 78 -8.54 -13.81 -0.72
CA ASP A 78 -9.12 -14.25 0.57
C ASP A 78 -8.15 -14.01 1.72
N GLU A 79 -6.85 -14.26 1.51
CA GLU A 79 -5.81 -13.98 2.50
C GLU A 79 -5.66 -12.47 2.74
N ALA A 80 -5.68 -11.66 1.69
CA ALA A 80 -5.61 -10.20 1.80
C ALA A 80 -6.77 -9.62 2.64
N LEU A 81 -8.01 -10.09 2.40
CA LEU A 81 -9.17 -9.67 3.18
C LEU A 81 -9.08 -10.14 4.64
N SER A 82 -8.63 -11.38 4.86
CA SER A 82 -8.42 -11.89 6.22
C SER A 82 -7.40 -11.07 7.01
N LEU A 83 -6.34 -10.56 6.37
CA LEU A 83 -5.37 -9.68 7.03
C LEU A 83 -6.00 -8.35 7.48
N ILE A 84 -6.95 -7.82 6.71
CA ILE A 84 -7.70 -6.60 7.07
C ILE A 84 -8.63 -6.89 8.25
N ASP A 85 -9.38 -7.99 8.21
CA ASP A 85 -10.24 -8.40 9.32
C ASP A 85 -9.44 -8.58 10.62
N GLN A 86 -8.29 -9.25 10.56
CA GLN A 86 -7.37 -9.40 11.69
C GLN A 86 -6.79 -8.07 12.17
N ALA A 87 -6.62 -7.08 11.29
CA ALA A 87 -6.21 -5.73 11.70
C ALA A 87 -7.33 -5.01 12.46
N HIS A 88 -8.60 -5.16 12.03
CA HIS A 88 -9.75 -4.64 12.76
C HIS A 88 -9.90 -5.28 14.15
N GLU A 89 -9.71 -6.60 14.26
CA GLU A 89 -9.72 -7.31 15.55
C GLU A 89 -8.65 -6.80 16.52
N ARG A 90 -7.51 -6.34 16.00
CA ARG A 90 -6.44 -5.69 16.77
C ARG A 90 -6.71 -4.20 17.07
N GLY A 91 -7.84 -3.66 16.61
CA GLY A 91 -8.27 -2.29 16.86
C GLY A 91 -7.69 -1.25 15.92
N LEU A 92 -7.08 -1.64 14.79
CA LEU A 92 -6.62 -0.69 13.78
C LEU A 92 -7.80 -0.11 13.00
N ASP A 93 -7.76 1.20 12.73
CA ASP A 93 -8.69 1.89 11.84
C ASP A 93 -8.19 1.78 10.39
N VAL A 94 -8.58 0.71 9.72
CA VAL A 94 -8.21 0.40 8.33
C VAL A 94 -9.48 0.40 7.46
N GLN A 95 -9.45 1.12 6.36
CA GLN A 95 -10.50 1.10 5.33
C GLN A 95 -9.86 0.83 3.98
N PHE A 96 -10.68 0.54 2.97
CA PHE A 96 -10.24 0.44 1.59
C PHE A 96 -11.39 0.85 0.67
N ASP A 97 -11.05 1.27 -0.55
CA ASP A 97 -12.01 1.47 -1.62
C ASP A 97 -11.77 0.52 -2.80
N GLN A 98 -12.72 0.48 -3.72
CA GLN A 98 -12.65 -0.35 -4.92
C GLN A 98 -13.52 0.27 -6.04
N TYR A 99 -13.07 0.13 -7.29
CA TYR A 99 -13.84 0.47 -8.48
C TYR A 99 -14.43 -0.79 -9.17
N PRO A 100 -15.71 -0.82 -9.60
CA PRO A 100 -16.41 -2.05 -10.00
C PRO A 100 -16.06 -2.54 -11.42
N TYR A 101 -14.77 -2.69 -11.72
CA TYR A 101 -14.24 -3.14 -12.99
C TYR A 101 -13.06 -4.11 -12.80
N CYS A 102 -12.90 -5.03 -13.75
CA CYS A 102 -11.78 -5.99 -13.75
C CYS A 102 -10.46 -5.40 -14.29
N TYR A 103 -10.42 -4.10 -14.61
CA TYR A 103 -9.29 -3.44 -15.27
C TYR A 103 -8.90 -2.19 -14.51
N GLY A 104 -7.59 -2.00 -14.30
CA GLY A 104 -7.02 -0.74 -13.82
C GLY A 104 -6.57 0.15 -14.98
N SER A 105 -6.23 1.40 -14.65
CA SER A 105 -5.63 2.35 -15.59
C SER A 105 -4.57 3.17 -14.86
N THR A 106 -3.38 3.27 -15.43
CA THR A 106 -2.28 4.08 -14.91
C THR A 106 -1.26 4.35 -16.02
N SER A 107 -0.18 5.06 -15.68
CA SER A 107 0.92 5.38 -16.58
C SER A 107 1.66 4.12 -17.07
N LEU A 108 2.08 4.12 -18.34
CA LEU A 108 2.92 3.06 -18.90
C LEU A 108 4.25 2.89 -18.12
N PHE A 109 4.75 3.96 -17.50
CA PHE A 109 5.96 3.93 -16.69
C PHE A 109 5.87 2.98 -15.48
N SER A 110 4.66 2.63 -15.03
CA SER A 110 4.46 1.71 -13.92
C SER A 110 4.85 0.26 -14.25
N LEU A 111 4.99 -0.07 -15.54
CA LEU A 111 5.46 -1.38 -15.99
C LEU A 111 6.99 -1.50 -15.98
N LEU A 112 7.72 -0.39 -15.83
CA LEU A 112 9.17 -0.43 -15.82
C LEU A 112 9.68 -0.99 -14.48
N PRO A 113 10.67 -1.90 -14.50
CA PRO A 113 11.30 -2.38 -13.27
C PRO A 113 11.92 -1.21 -12.48
N PRO A 114 11.96 -1.26 -11.13
CA PRO A 114 12.52 -0.18 -10.32
C PRO A 114 13.95 0.21 -10.69
N SER A 115 14.75 -0.73 -11.20
CA SER A 115 16.12 -0.47 -11.67
C SER A 115 16.20 0.55 -12.81
N TYR A 116 15.16 0.66 -13.65
CA TYR A 116 15.08 1.63 -14.75
C TYR A 116 14.48 2.98 -14.33
N LEU A 117 13.83 3.03 -13.17
CA LEU A 117 13.19 4.24 -12.64
C LEU A 117 14.08 5.02 -11.68
N ARG A 118 15.20 4.43 -11.24
CA ARG A 118 16.12 5.06 -10.31
C ARG A 118 16.89 6.18 -11.05
N LEU A 119 16.52 7.42 -10.76
CA LEU A 119 17.31 8.57 -11.20
C LEU A 119 18.70 8.53 -10.53
N PRO A 120 19.78 8.92 -11.23
CA PRO A 120 21.10 9.03 -10.63
C PRO A 120 21.01 9.95 -9.40
N ARG A 121 21.52 9.49 -8.26
CA ARG A 121 21.73 10.36 -7.11
C ARG A 121 22.97 11.20 -7.43
N GLU A 122 22.79 12.52 -7.53
CA GLU A 122 23.91 13.47 -7.49
C GLU A 122 24.67 13.36 -6.15
#